data_AF-A0A016SJ98-F1
#
_entry.id   AF-A0A016SJ98-F1
#
_cell.length_a   1.000
_cell.length_b   1.000
_cell.length_c   1.000
_cell.angle_alpha   90.00
_cell.angle_beta   90.00
_cell.angle_gamma   90.00
#
_symmetry.space_group_name_H-M   'P 1'
#
loop_
_entity.id
_entity.type
_entity.pdbx_description
1 polymer ?
#
loop_
_entity_poly.entity_id
_entity_poly.type
_entity_poly.pdbx_seq_one_letter_code
_entity_poly.pdbx_strand_id
1 'polypeptide(L)'
;MSSGFVSSSELEEEKKKRQEEWERVRKPDDPAVAPEPEVCHKSLFEQLRDNKEAKQAEIDEAKKFSEFRHYDIFAWCHFPF
;
A
#
# COMPACT_ATOMS: atom_id res chain seq x y z
N MET A 1 4.82 4.47 -11.80
CA MET A 1 5.44 4.14 -10.50
C MET A 1 5.90 5.44 -9.88
N SER A 2 5.12 6.03 -8.97
CA SER A 2 5.62 7.13 -8.15
C SER A 2 6.49 6.49 -7.07
N SER A 3 7.79 6.76 -7.07
CA SER A 3 8.67 6.28 -6.00
C SER A 3 8.14 6.85 -4.69
N GLY A 4 7.79 6.01 -3.72
CA GLY A 4 7.34 6.43 -2.39
C GLY A 4 8.41 7.14 -1.54
N PHE A 5 9.39 7.77 -2.21
CA PHE A 5 10.42 8.58 -1.61
C PHE A 5 9.92 10.01 -1.54
N VAL A 6 9.52 10.44 -0.35
CA VAL A 6 9.14 11.84 -0.08
C VAL A 6 10.44 12.62 0.08
N SER A 7 10.60 13.72 -0.66
CA SER A 7 11.78 14.58 -0.50
C SER A 7 11.71 15.33 0.85
N SER A 8 12.87 15.71 1.40
CA SER A 8 12.94 16.49 2.65
C SER A 8 12.11 17.79 2.56
N SER A 9 12.10 18.42 1.38
CA SER A 9 11.32 19.62 1.09
C SER A 9 9.81 19.38 1.16
N GLU A 10 9.30 18.28 0.59
CA GLU A 10 7.86 17.96 0.65
C GLU A 10 7.40 17.68 2.07
N LEU A 11 8.24 17.02 2.89
CA LEU A 11 7.95 16.77 4.30
C LEU A 11 7.87 18.06 5.12
N GLU A 12 8.76 19.02 4.86
CA GLU A 12 8.74 20.34 5.53
C GLU A 12 7.51 21.16 5.12
N GLU A 13 7.16 21.16 3.83
CA GLU A 13 5.96 21.84 3.33
C GLU A 13 4.67 21.26 3.94
N GLU A 14 4.60 19.94 4.07
CA GLU A 14 3.46 19.27 4.70
C GLU A 14 3.35 19.61 6.19
N LYS A 15 4.49 19.64 6.91
CA LYS A 15 4.55 20.09 8.30
C LYS A 15 4.06 21.53 8.45
N LYS A 16 4.44 22.42 7.53
CA LYS A 16 4.04 23.83 7.56
C LYS A 16 2.54 24.01 7.31
N LYS A 17 1.98 23.35 6.30
CA LYS A 17 0.52 23.38 6.03
C LYS A 17 -0.30 22.90 7.21
N ARG A 18 0.17 21.83 7.88
CA ARG A 18 -0.50 21.28 9.07
C ARG A 18 -0.47 22.28 10.24
N GLN A 19 0.65 22.96 10.43
CA GLN A 19 0.77 24.00 11.46
C GLN A 19 -0.16 25.19 11.18
N GLU A 20 -0.26 25.63 9.92
CA GLU A 20 -1.16 26.72 9.50
C GLU A 20 -2.65 26.34 9.71
N GLU A 21 -3.02 25.09 9.39
CA GLU A 21 -4.37 24.58 9.66
C GLU A 21 -4.67 24.42 11.15
N TRP A 22 -3.66 24.00 11.93
CA TRP A 22 -3.75 23.91 13.37
C TRP A 22 -3.98 25.29 14.00
N GLU A 23 -3.19 26.29 13.62
CA GLU A 23 -3.34 27.68 14.08
C GLU A 23 -4.72 28.26 13.73
N ARG A 24 -5.34 27.82 12.63
CA ARG A 24 -6.70 28.23 12.24
C ARG A 24 -7.79 27.63 13.14
N VAL A 25 -7.61 26.40 13.63
CA VAL A 25 -8.63 25.65 14.39
C VAL A 25 -8.32 25.62 15.90
N ARG A 26 -7.13 26.08 16.29
CA ARG A 26 -6.60 26.10 17.66
C ARG A 26 -7.51 26.85 18.62
N LYS A 27 -7.81 26.22 19.76
CA LYS A 27 -8.40 26.87 20.93
C LYS A 27 -7.30 27.35 21.90
N PRO A 28 -7.57 28.31 22.80
CA PRO A 28 -6.54 28.87 23.69
C PRO A 28 -5.83 27.84 24.59
N ASP A 29 -6.48 26.71 24.90
CA ASP A 29 -5.92 25.64 25.74
C ASP A 29 -5.10 24.59 24.96
N ASP A 30 -5.14 24.63 23.62
CA ASP A 30 -4.48 23.63 22.79
C ASP A 30 -2.98 23.94 22.58
N PRO A 31 -2.13 22.90 22.45
CA PRO A 31 -0.68 23.03 22.29
C PRO A 31 -0.29 23.87 21.06
N ALA A 32 0.83 24.60 21.18
CA ALA A 32 1.27 25.53 20.14
C ALA A 32 1.78 24.86 18.85
N VAL A 33 2.13 23.58 18.91
CA VAL A 33 2.65 22.80 17.79
C VAL A 33 1.60 21.78 17.39
N ALA A 34 1.31 21.69 16.09
CA ALA A 34 0.42 20.67 15.55
C ALA A 34 0.97 19.27 15.89
N PRO A 35 0.13 18.33 16.36
CA PRO A 35 0.56 16.97 16.65
C PRO A 35 1.24 16.33 15.44
N GLU A 36 2.38 15.66 15.65
CA GLU A 36 3.08 14.95 14.57
C GLU A 36 2.21 13.75 14.13
N PRO A 37 2.04 13.51 12.81
CA PRO A 37 1.23 12.40 12.34
C PRO A 37 1.76 11.08 12.90
N GLU A 38 0.84 10.17 13.21
CA GLU A 38 1.18 8.83 13.65
C GLU A 38 2.08 8.16 12.61
N VAL A 39 3.35 8.00 12.97
CA VAL A 39 4.32 7.27 12.15
C VAL A 39 3.86 5.82 12.12
N CYS A 40 3.69 5.27 10.91
CA CYS A 40 3.26 3.89 10.71
C CYS A 40 4.06 2.94 11.61
N HIS A 41 3.40 2.35 12.61
CA HIS A 41 4.04 1.46 13.59
C HIS A 41 4.49 0.12 12.97
N LYS A 42 4.06 -0.18 11.74
CA LYS A 42 4.53 -1.35 11.00
C LYS A 42 5.95 -1.12 10.54
N SER A 43 6.84 -2.03 10.91
CA SER A 43 8.23 -2.00 10.42
C SER A 43 8.24 -2.06 8.89
N LEU A 44 9.27 -1.47 8.26
CA LEU A 44 9.46 -1.55 6.81
C LEU A 44 9.42 -3.00 6.30
N PHE A 45 9.92 -3.94 7.10
CA PHE A 45 9.88 -5.37 6.79
C PHE A 45 8.45 -5.91 6.69
N GLU A 46 7.57 -5.56 7.63
CA GLU A 46 6.16 -5.98 7.60
C GLU A 46 5.43 -5.42 6.38
N GLN A 47 5.66 -4.15 6.05
CA GLN A 47 5.06 -3.53 4.87
C GLN A 47 5.54 -4.19 3.57
N LEU A 48 6.82 -4.52 3.47
CA LEU A 48 7.39 -5.22 2.30
C LEU A 48 6.89 -6.67 2.20
N ARG A 49 6.74 -7.34 3.35
CA ARG A 49 6.17 -8.69 3.42
C ARG A 49 4.74 -8.69 2.94
N ASP A 50 3.89 -7.81 3.48
CA ASP A 50 2.48 -7.69 3.12
C ASP A 50 2.34 -7.39 1.60
N ASN A 51 3.18 -6.51 1.03
CA ASN A 51 3.22 -6.23 -0.41
C ASN A 51 3.62 -7.45 -1.25
N LYS A 52 4.60 -8.23 -0.78
CA LYS A 52 5.06 -9.44 -1.45
C LYS A 52 3.97 -10.52 -1.44
N GLU A 53 3.32 -10.71 -0.31
CA GLU A 53 2.23 -11.68 -0.14
C GLU A 53 1.03 -11.33 -1.02
N ALA A 54 0.63 -10.05 -1.07
CA ALA A 54 -0.43 -9.58 -1.96
C ALA A 54 -0.14 -9.90 -3.44
N LYS A 55 1.07 -9.57 -3.92
CA LYS A 55 1.49 -9.92 -5.29
C LYS A 55 1.55 -11.41 -5.53
N GLN A 56 1.99 -12.19 -4.54
CA GLN A 56 2.07 -13.64 -4.66
C GLN A 56 0.68 -14.26 -4.81
N ALA A 57 -0.31 -13.78 -4.05
CA ALA A 57 -1.70 -14.24 -4.15
C ALA A 57 -2.28 -13.99 -5.55
N GLU A 58 -2.07 -12.80 -6.13
CA GLU A 58 -2.50 -12.47 -7.49
C GLU A 58 -1.86 -13.41 -8.54
N ILE A 59 -0.57 -13.69 -8.38
CA ILE A 59 0.17 -14.59 -9.28
C ILE A 59 -0.36 -16.03 -9.15
N ASP A 60 -0.62 -16.49 -7.94
CA ASP A 60 -1.07 -17.87 -7.69
C ASP A 60 -2.50 -18.09 -8.20
N GLU A 61 -3.39 -17.09 -8.10
CA GLU A 61 -4.71 -17.11 -8.73
C GLU A 61 -4.63 -17.15 -10.26
N ALA A 62 -3.77 -16.32 -10.86
CA ALA A 62 -3.55 -16.30 -12.31
C ALA A 62 -2.97 -17.64 -12.81
N LYS A 63 -2.02 -18.21 -12.08
CA LYS A 63 -1.46 -19.54 -12.36
C LYS A 63 -2.53 -20.61 -12.26
N LYS A 64 -3.31 -20.63 -11.18
CA LYS A 64 -4.40 -21.59 -11.00
C LYS A 64 -5.42 -21.50 -12.14
N PHE A 65 -5.79 -20.29 -12.57
CA PHE A 65 -6.66 -20.10 -13.72
C PHE A 65 -6.04 -20.64 -15.02
N SER A 66 -4.74 -20.41 -15.25
CA SER A 66 -4.03 -20.96 -16.41
C SER A 66 -3.92 -22.49 -16.39
N GLU A 67 -3.75 -23.06 -15.20
CA GLU A 67 -3.63 -24.50 -14.96
C GLU A 67 -4.98 -25.19 -15.19
N PHE A 68 -6.09 -24.62 -14.69
CA PHE A 68 -7.43 -25.08 -15.02
C PHE A 68 -7.70 -25.10 -16.52
N ARG A 69 -7.31 -24.04 -17.23
CA ARG A 69 -7.46 -23.97 -18.69
C ARG A 69 -6.62 -25.04 -19.41
N HIS A 70 -5.42 -25.33 -18.91
CA HIS A 70 -4.56 -26.37 -19.48
C HIS A 70 -5.15 -27.77 -19.29
N TYR A 71 -5.63 -28.09 -18.07
CA TYR A 71 -6.25 -29.38 -17.77
C TYR A 71 -7.58 -29.59 -18.49
N ASP A 72 -8.42 -28.55 -18.63
CA ASP A 72 -9.66 -28.65 -19.40
C ASP A 72 -9.42 -28.93 -20.89
N ILE A 73 -8.41 -28.27 -21.49
CA ILE A 73 -8.02 -28.52 -22.89
C ILE A 73 -7.51 -29.95 -23.05
N PHE A 74 -6.69 -30.44 -22.13
CA PHE A 74 -6.14 -31.79 -22.19
C PHE A 74 -7.21 -32.88 -21.95
N ALA A 75 -8.15 -32.62 -21.04
CA ALA A 75 -9.28 -33.52 -20.77
C ALA A 75 -10.24 -33.60 -21.97
N TRP A 76 -10.49 -32.49 -22.67
CA TRP A 76 -11.26 -32.49 -23.93
C TRP A 76 -10.52 -33.19 -25.08
N CYS A 77 -9.18 -33.11 -25.12
CA CYS A 77 -8.40 -33.78 -26.17
C CYS A 77 -8.26 -35.30 -25.97
N HIS A 78 -8.46 -35.81 -24.75
CA HIS A 78 -8.32 -37.23 -24.41
C HIS A 78 -9.66 -37.98 -24.31
N PHE A 79 -10.79 -37.33 -24.58
CA PHE A 79 -12.09 -38.00 -24.72
C PHE A 79 -12.31 -38.31 -26.21
N PRO A 80 -12.02 -39.55 -26.68
CA PRO A 80 -12.34 -39.92 -28.05
C PRO A 80 -13.86 -39.99 -28.18
N PHE A 81 -14.37 -39.42 -29.27
CA PHE A 81 -15.71 -39.70 -29.76
C PHE A 81 -15.90 -41.20 -29.99
#